data_AF-A0A8T0RBI6-F1
#
_entry.id   AF-A0A8T0RBI6-F1
#
_cell.length_a   1.000
_cell.length_b   1.000
_cell.length_c   1.000
_cell.angle_alpha   90.00
_cell.angle_beta   90.00
_cell.angle_gamma   90.00
#
_symmetry.space_group_name_H-M   'P 1'
#
loop_
_entity.id
_entity.type
_entity.pdbx_description
1 polymer ?
#
loop_
_entity_poly.entity_id
_entity_poly.type
_entity_poly.pdbx_seq_one_letter_code
_entity_poly.pdbx_strand_id
1 'polypeptide(L)'
;MQLSFVFLKLPSQFSGFPNLRNLYIQVVQASRKDLEHVLSHCCKLEWLRIDRCNLNDELTVDGLLPHLLYLYVEHCKLTRIKFHAVNLATFKYEGEFIPIDLSYSSKLQNAYFRLNEAVFRKVLISLLKGLPNVQCLTLRIGWQHLEKQWLWDNPLKFHHLRHLQLFMFSHFEHVDKILYLISFLRATPFIEKLEVHYTGFALWLADVGPRRQDFGQCKYLYLKDMWITGFKAARGQLEFLLHVVENAPALEAITVDTKQRHCTDFSPYIDRQGNSSIV
;
A
#
# COMPACT_ATOMS: atom_id res chain seq x y z
N MET A 1 -23.57 9.33 3.98
CA MET A 1 -23.85 10.44 3.03
C MET A 1 -22.90 10.30 1.86
N GLN A 2 -23.40 10.54 0.65
CA GLN A 2 -22.58 10.59 -0.56
C GLN A 2 -22.72 11.97 -1.19
N LEU A 3 -21.60 12.60 -1.51
CA LEU A 3 -21.52 13.87 -2.22
C LEU A 3 -20.84 13.60 -3.56
N SER A 4 -21.63 13.60 -4.64
CA SER A 4 -21.14 13.32 -5.98
C SER A 4 -21.43 14.47 -6.93
N PHE A 5 -20.47 14.86 -7.77
CA PHE A 5 -20.63 15.89 -8.82
C PHE A 5 -21.09 17.25 -8.28
N VAL A 6 -20.55 17.66 -7.13
CA VAL A 6 -20.87 18.94 -6.48
C VAL A 6 -19.66 19.86 -6.43
N PHE A 7 -19.90 21.17 -6.48
CA PHE A 7 -18.92 22.18 -6.06
C PHE A 7 -19.12 22.42 -4.57
N LEU A 8 -18.16 22.00 -3.75
CA LEU A 8 -18.24 22.14 -2.30
C LEU A 8 -17.75 23.53 -1.91
N LYS A 9 -18.68 24.47 -1.70
CA LYS A 9 -18.42 25.78 -1.10
C LYS A 9 -19.24 25.89 0.17
N LEU A 10 -18.58 25.85 1.32
CA LEU A 10 -19.30 25.89 2.59
C LEU A 10 -19.68 27.32 2.95
N PRO A 11 -20.91 27.56 3.44
CA PRO A 11 -21.25 28.83 4.08
C PRO A 11 -20.44 28.99 5.38
N SER A 12 -20.15 30.23 5.75
CA SER A 12 -19.35 30.56 6.95
C SER A 12 -19.94 30.04 8.27
N GLN A 13 -21.22 29.66 8.29
CA GLN A 13 -21.94 29.13 9.45
C GLN A 13 -22.20 27.60 9.37
N PHE A 14 -21.53 26.88 8.47
CA PHE A 14 -21.75 25.45 8.32
C PHE A 14 -21.38 24.69 9.60
N SER A 15 -22.37 24.13 10.29
CA SER A 15 -22.19 23.44 11.58
C SER A 15 -21.72 21.98 11.48
N GLY A 16 -21.40 21.51 10.27
CA GLY A 16 -20.99 20.12 10.05
C GLY A 16 -22.11 19.10 10.10
N PHE A 17 -21.71 17.83 10.06
CA PHE A 17 -22.59 16.67 10.19
C PHE A 17 -22.21 15.85 11.43
N PRO A 18 -22.63 16.24 12.64
CA PRO A 18 -22.09 15.71 13.90
C PRO A 18 -22.40 14.23 14.15
N ASN A 19 -23.43 13.69 13.49
CA ASN A 19 -23.83 12.27 13.59
C ASN A 19 -23.41 11.43 12.38
N LEU A 20 -22.69 12.02 11.43
CA LEU A 20 -22.30 11.33 10.21
C LEU A 20 -21.18 10.33 10.50
N ARG A 21 -21.44 9.06 10.19
CA ARG A 21 -20.47 7.97 10.34
C ARG A 21 -19.81 7.57 9.02
N ASN A 22 -20.50 7.76 7.90
CA ASN A 22 -20.02 7.34 6.58
C ASN A 22 -20.09 8.51 5.61
N LEU A 23 -18.95 8.89 5.04
CA LEU A 23 -18.83 9.96 4.06
C LEU A 23 -18.14 9.44 2.80
N TYR A 24 -18.83 9.52 1.68
CA TYR A 24 -18.25 9.30 0.36
C TYR A 24 -18.28 10.60 -0.42
N ILE A 25 -17.12 11.06 -0.85
CA ILE A 25 -16.93 12.28 -1.65
C ILE A 25 -16.41 11.84 -3.02
N GLN A 26 -17.12 12.17 -4.08
CA GLN A 26 -16.82 11.73 -5.42
C GLN A 26 -16.90 12.88 -6.42
N VAL A 27 -15.85 13.09 -7.22
CA VAL A 27 -15.84 14.08 -8.31
C VAL A 27 -16.30 15.45 -7.79
N VAL A 28 -15.72 15.86 -6.67
CA VAL A 28 -16.00 17.16 -6.05
C VAL A 28 -14.85 18.10 -6.35
N GLN A 29 -15.18 19.28 -6.90
CA GLN A 29 -14.28 20.42 -6.91
C GLN A 29 -14.49 21.18 -5.60
N ALA A 30 -13.50 21.09 -4.72
CA ALA A 30 -13.50 21.71 -3.39
C ALA A 30 -12.19 22.47 -3.19
N SER A 31 -12.18 23.49 -2.33
CA SER A 31 -10.91 23.99 -1.80
C SER A 31 -10.43 23.06 -0.68
N ARG A 32 -9.12 23.08 -0.41
CA ARG A 32 -8.52 22.43 0.76
C ARG A 32 -9.28 22.79 2.04
N LYS A 33 -9.54 24.09 2.24
CA LYS A 33 -10.21 24.62 3.43
C LYS A 33 -11.63 24.06 3.61
N ASP A 34 -12.40 23.97 2.53
CA ASP A 34 -13.77 23.45 2.60
C ASP A 34 -13.77 21.97 3.02
N LEU A 35 -12.89 21.15 2.43
CA LEU A 35 -12.82 19.73 2.74
C LEU A 35 -12.32 19.49 4.17
N GLU A 36 -11.27 20.18 4.59
CA GLU A 36 -10.76 20.13 5.96
C GLU A 36 -11.83 20.57 6.97
N HIS A 37 -12.63 21.58 6.63
CA HIS A 37 -13.73 22.05 7.46
C HIS A 37 -14.87 21.04 7.56
N VAL A 38 -15.26 20.34 6.48
CA VAL A 38 -16.23 19.23 6.58
C VAL A 38 -15.71 18.15 7.51
N LEU A 39 -14.46 17.72 7.31
CA LEU A 39 -13.87 16.61 8.05
C LEU A 39 -13.69 16.94 9.54
N SER A 40 -13.27 18.16 9.89
CA SER A 40 -13.11 18.57 11.28
C SER A 40 -14.42 18.65 12.06
N HIS A 41 -15.56 18.84 11.38
CA HIS A 41 -16.89 18.90 12.00
C HIS A 41 -17.69 17.58 11.88
N CYS A 42 -17.07 16.50 11.37
CA CYS A 42 -17.65 15.15 11.35
C CYS A 42 -17.01 14.27 12.42
N CYS A 43 -17.19 14.62 13.70
CA CYS A 43 -16.47 13.99 14.81
C CYS A 43 -16.76 12.48 14.99
N LYS A 44 -17.93 11.98 14.55
CA LYS A 44 -18.31 10.56 14.60
C LYS A 44 -18.00 9.80 13.31
N LEU A 45 -17.20 10.36 12.42
CA LEU A 45 -16.89 9.74 11.13
C LEU A 45 -16.08 8.45 11.33
N GLU A 46 -16.62 7.33 10.86
CA GLU A 46 -16.04 5.99 10.93
C GLU A 46 -15.45 5.56 9.58
N TRP A 47 -16.05 6.01 8.47
CA TRP A 47 -15.68 5.62 7.12
C TRP A 47 -15.60 6.83 6.19
N LEU A 48 -14.45 7.01 5.56
CA LEU A 48 -14.20 8.08 4.60
C LEU A 48 -13.70 7.51 3.28
N ARG A 49 -14.42 7.79 2.19
CA ARG A 49 -13.94 7.56 0.83
C ARG A 49 -13.90 8.88 0.06
N ILE A 50 -12.79 9.15 -0.61
CA ILE A 50 -12.58 10.32 -1.45
C ILE A 50 -12.12 9.83 -2.82
N ASP A 51 -12.87 10.18 -3.85
CA ASP A 51 -12.73 9.63 -5.19
C ASP A 51 -12.73 10.75 -6.22
N ARG A 52 -11.69 10.80 -7.07
CA ARG A 52 -11.60 11.75 -8.20
C ARG A 52 -11.76 13.22 -7.77
N CYS A 53 -11.35 13.57 -6.55
CA CYS A 53 -11.29 14.96 -6.08
C CYS A 53 -9.99 15.63 -6.50
N ASN A 54 -10.09 16.87 -7.00
CA ASN A 54 -8.96 17.65 -7.47
C ASN A 54 -8.72 18.85 -6.55
N LEU A 55 -7.79 18.72 -5.59
CA LEU A 55 -7.43 19.81 -4.68
C LEU A 55 -6.19 20.58 -5.16
N ASN A 56 -5.27 19.93 -5.90
CA ASN A 56 -3.95 20.46 -6.24
C ASN A 56 -3.15 20.99 -5.02
N ASP A 57 -3.44 20.44 -3.83
CA ASP A 57 -2.86 20.82 -2.55
C ASP A 57 -2.79 19.57 -1.64
N GLU A 58 -2.29 19.72 -0.43
CA GLU A 58 -2.31 18.69 0.58
C GLU A 58 -3.70 18.49 1.18
N LEU A 59 -3.99 17.25 1.56
CA LEU A 59 -5.16 16.91 2.36
C LEU A 59 -4.70 16.63 3.80
N THR A 60 -4.78 17.65 4.65
CA THR A 60 -4.36 17.58 6.05
C THR A 60 -5.54 17.83 6.98
N VAL A 61 -5.92 16.85 7.78
CA VAL A 61 -6.91 17.11 8.84
C VAL A 61 -6.17 17.33 10.16
N ASP A 62 -6.04 18.59 10.56
CA ASP A 62 -5.37 18.97 11.83
C ASP A 62 -6.16 18.50 13.07
N GLY A 63 -7.49 18.36 12.93
CA GLY A 63 -8.38 17.83 13.97
C GLY A 63 -8.22 16.32 14.19
N LEU A 64 -8.47 15.88 15.43
CA LEU A 64 -8.51 14.46 15.77
C LEU A 64 -9.74 13.81 15.13
N LEU A 65 -9.53 12.69 14.44
CA LEU A 65 -10.58 11.82 13.91
C LEU A 65 -10.59 10.49 14.69
N PRO A 66 -11.00 10.49 15.98
CA PRO A 66 -10.83 9.34 16.85
C PRO A 66 -11.74 8.17 16.46
N HIS A 67 -12.83 8.41 15.73
CA HIS A 67 -13.75 7.35 15.32
C HIS A 67 -13.43 6.78 13.94
N LEU A 68 -12.51 7.39 13.17
CA LEU A 68 -12.24 6.95 11.80
C LEU A 68 -11.53 5.59 11.81
N LEU A 69 -12.19 4.59 11.24
CA LEU A 69 -11.70 3.20 11.14
C LEU A 69 -11.21 2.87 9.73
N TYR A 70 -11.77 3.53 8.72
CA TYR A 70 -11.47 3.26 7.31
C TYR A 70 -11.30 4.55 6.51
N LEU A 71 -10.20 4.62 5.75
CA LEU A 71 -9.89 5.70 4.83
C LEU A 71 -9.55 5.13 3.45
N TYR A 72 -10.23 5.60 2.41
CA TYR A 72 -9.92 5.27 1.03
C TYR A 72 -9.84 6.54 0.17
N VAL A 73 -8.68 6.77 -0.43
CA VAL A 73 -8.47 7.86 -1.37
C VAL A 73 -8.11 7.28 -2.73
N GLU A 74 -8.88 7.59 -3.77
CA GLU A 74 -8.67 7.06 -5.11
C GLU A 74 -8.73 8.16 -6.18
N HIS A 75 -7.77 8.12 -7.10
CA HIS A 75 -7.71 8.97 -8.29
C HIS A 75 -7.81 10.48 -7.99
N CYS A 76 -7.33 10.92 -6.82
CA CYS A 76 -7.29 12.32 -6.43
C CYS A 76 -5.99 13.01 -6.87
N LYS A 77 -6.10 14.30 -7.22
CA LYS A 77 -4.94 15.17 -7.45
C LYS A 77 -4.57 15.89 -6.16
N LEU A 78 -3.60 15.35 -5.45
CA LEU A 78 -3.12 15.80 -4.13
C LEU A 78 -1.60 15.89 -4.16
N THR A 79 -1.02 16.71 -3.28
CA THR A 79 0.45 16.76 -3.10
C THR A 79 0.92 15.95 -1.89
N ARG A 80 0.04 15.73 -0.91
CA ARG A 80 0.31 14.98 0.34
C ARG A 80 -1.00 14.60 1.02
N ILE A 81 -0.99 13.52 1.81
CA ILE A 81 -2.07 13.18 2.74
C ILE A 81 -1.52 13.14 4.16
N LYS A 82 -2.23 13.76 5.11
CA LYS A 82 -1.94 13.67 6.54
C LYS A 82 -3.22 13.58 7.38
N PHE A 83 -3.35 12.55 8.19
CA PHE A 83 -4.51 12.35 9.07
C PHE A 83 -4.07 11.98 10.48
N HIS A 84 -4.71 12.61 11.47
CA HIS A 84 -4.60 12.22 12.88
C HIS A 84 -5.79 11.32 13.27
N ALA A 85 -5.74 10.06 12.86
CA ALA A 85 -6.80 9.07 13.08
C ALA A 85 -6.29 7.87 13.90
N VAL A 86 -6.29 8.01 15.23
CA VAL A 86 -5.67 7.04 16.16
C VAL A 86 -6.22 5.62 15.99
N ASN A 87 -7.53 5.50 15.73
CA ASN A 87 -8.21 4.20 15.59
C ASN A 87 -8.32 3.71 14.14
N LEU A 88 -7.66 4.37 13.18
CA LEU A 88 -7.69 3.96 11.78
C LEU A 88 -7.16 2.54 11.65
N ALA A 89 -7.99 1.62 11.17
CA ALA A 89 -7.67 0.20 11.03
C ALA A 89 -7.27 -0.15 9.59
N THR A 90 -7.88 0.52 8.60
CA THR A 90 -7.63 0.25 7.18
C THR A 90 -7.44 1.54 6.39
N PHE A 91 -6.37 1.57 5.59
CA PHE A 91 -6.09 2.64 4.65
C PHE A 91 -5.95 2.07 3.23
N LYS A 92 -6.59 2.70 2.25
CA LYS A 92 -6.44 2.38 0.84
C LYS A 92 -6.11 3.64 0.03
N TYR A 93 -5.19 3.49 -0.91
CA TYR A 93 -4.76 4.56 -1.80
C TYR A 93 -4.63 4.05 -3.23
N GLU A 94 -5.28 4.72 -4.18
CA GLU A 94 -5.09 4.48 -5.62
C GLU A 94 -4.78 5.80 -6.35
N GLY A 95 -3.71 5.87 -7.12
CA GLY A 95 -3.36 7.10 -7.85
C GLY A 95 -1.87 7.28 -8.12
N GLU A 96 -1.46 8.55 -8.25
CA GLU A 96 -0.06 8.94 -8.38
C GLU A 96 0.67 8.80 -7.04
N PHE A 97 1.98 8.54 -7.04
CA PHE A 97 2.70 8.46 -5.78
C PHE A 97 2.79 9.82 -5.08
N ILE A 98 2.28 9.89 -3.85
CA ILE A 98 2.38 11.06 -2.96
C ILE A 98 2.85 10.65 -1.56
N PRO A 99 3.53 11.55 -0.83
CA PRO A 99 3.82 11.33 0.59
C PRO A 99 2.53 11.20 1.41
N ILE A 100 2.52 10.24 2.33
CA ILE A 100 1.41 9.96 3.24
C ILE A 100 1.95 9.91 4.66
N ASP A 101 1.30 10.61 5.57
CA ASP A 101 1.61 10.62 7.00
C ASP A 101 0.39 10.15 7.80
N LEU A 102 0.45 8.89 8.23
CA LEU A 102 -0.49 8.26 9.16
C LEU A 102 0.26 7.78 10.41
N SER A 103 1.35 8.46 10.78
CA SER A 103 2.21 8.08 11.91
C SER A 103 1.46 7.99 13.25
N TYR A 104 0.40 8.78 13.41
CA TYR A 104 -0.48 8.77 14.58
C TYR A 104 -1.55 7.67 14.57
N SER A 105 -1.66 6.88 13.49
CA SER A 105 -2.63 5.79 13.36
C SER A 105 -2.09 4.51 14.01
N SER A 106 -2.13 4.44 15.34
CA SER A 106 -1.53 3.34 16.11
C SER A 106 -2.22 1.98 15.91
N LYS A 107 -3.49 1.98 15.48
CA LYS A 107 -4.27 0.77 15.19
C LYS A 107 -4.27 0.35 13.72
N LEU A 108 -3.41 0.94 12.88
CA LEU A 108 -3.40 0.65 11.45
C LEU A 108 -2.99 -0.79 11.19
N GLN A 109 -3.94 -1.62 10.80
CA GLN A 109 -3.69 -3.03 10.48
C GLN A 109 -3.37 -3.19 9.00
N ASN A 110 -4.23 -2.65 8.12
CA ASN A 110 -4.17 -2.94 6.70
C ASN A 110 -3.91 -1.66 5.89
N ALA A 111 -2.92 -1.70 5.00
CA ALA A 111 -2.69 -0.65 4.02
C ALA A 111 -2.62 -1.22 2.61
N TYR A 112 -3.39 -0.65 1.69
CA TYR A 112 -3.41 -1.02 0.27
C TYR A 112 -3.01 0.16 -0.61
N PHE A 113 -2.10 -0.09 -1.54
CA PHE A 113 -1.62 0.88 -2.51
C PHE A 113 -1.72 0.35 -3.92
N ARG A 114 -2.39 1.09 -4.80
CA ARG A 114 -2.29 0.93 -6.25
C ARG A 114 -1.75 2.22 -6.87
N LEU A 115 -0.47 2.21 -7.19
CA LEU A 115 0.21 3.34 -7.79
C LEU A 115 0.26 3.18 -9.31
N ASN A 116 0.03 4.27 -10.05
CA ASN A 116 0.17 4.28 -11.50
C ASN A 116 1.63 4.01 -11.88
N GLU A 117 2.54 4.83 -11.33
CA GLU A 117 3.98 4.70 -11.49
C GLU A 117 4.69 5.16 -10.22
N ALA A 118 5.84 4.56 -9.92
CA ALA A 118 6.68 5.03 -8.81
C ALA A 118 8.11 4.51 -8.86
N VAL A 119 9.03 5.26 -8.24
CA VAL A 119 10.37 4.78 -7.89
C VAL A 119 10.28 4.02 -6.58
N PHE A 120 10.62 2.74 -6.62
CA PHE A 120 10.36 1.80 -5.53
C PHE A 120 11.04 2.20 -4.20
N ARG A 121 12.28 2.71 -4.25
CA ARG A 121 12.98 3.26 -3.07
C ARG A 121 12.26 4.44 -2.43
N LYS A 122 11.75 5.37 -3.25
CA LYS A 122 11.01 6.55 -2.75
C LYS A 122 9.72 6.11 -2.05
N VAL A 123 9.01 5.14 -2.62
CA VAL A 123 7.82 4.53 -2.01
C VAL A 123 8.19 3.91 -0.67
N LEU A 124 9.21 3.05 -0.63
CA LEU A 124 9.63 2.38 0.61
C LEU A 124 9.97 3.37 1.73
N ILE A 125 10.79 4.39 1.45
CA ILE A 125 11.14 5.43 2.44
C ILE A 125 9.89 6.16 2.94
N SER A 126 8.97 6.52 2.04
CA SER A 126 7.75 7.22 2.41
C SER A 126 6.82 6.36 3.24
N LEU A 127 6.63 5.09 2.88
CA LEU A 127 5.78 4.16 3.62
C LEU A 127 6.34 3.85 5.00
N LEU A 128 7.66 3.69 5.13
CA LEU A 128 8.32 3.48 6.43
C LEU A 128 8.10 4.64 7.41
N LYS A 129 8.15 5.88 6.90
CA LYS A 129 7.90 7.08 7.71
C LYS A 129 6.41 7.29 7.98
N GLY A 130 5.58 7.02 6.98
CA GLY A 130 4.15 7.32 6.99
C GLY A 130 3.30 6.29 7.72
N LEU A 131 3.69 5.01 7.70
CA LEU A 131 2.89 3.88 8.19
C LEU A 131 3.68 3.01 9.20
N PRO A 132 4.26 3.57 10.26
CA PRO A 132 5.16 2.83 11.17
C PRO A 132 4.49 1.65 11.89
N ASN A 133 3.15 1.67 12.02
CA ASN A 133 2.37 0.67 12.76
C ASN A 133 1.66 -0.36 11.87
N VAL A 134 1.81 -0.28 10.54
CA VAL A 134 1.11 -1.17 9.61
C VAL A 134 1.50 -2.64 9.82
N GLN A 135 0.51 -3.54 9.82
CA GLN A 135 0.72 -4.98 9.99
C GLN A 135 0.65 -5.76 8.69
N CYS A 136 -0.23 -5.35 7.78
CA CYS A 136 -0.42 -5.93 6.45
C CYS A 136 -0.33 -4.83 5.39
N LEU A 137 0.60 -4.97 4.46
CA LEU A 137 0.83 -4.02 3.38
C LEU A 137 0.68 -4.72 2.03
N THR A 138 -0.23 -4.21 1.21
CA THR A 138 -0.36 -4.60 -0.20
C THR A 138 0.09 -3.45 -1.07
N LEU A 139 1.09 -3.68 -1.92
CA LEU A 139 1.64 -2.68 -2.83
C LEU A 139 1.57 -3.18 -4.26
N ARG A 140 0.91 -2.40 -5.11
CA ARG A 140 0.83 -2.57 -6.55
C ARG A 140 1.34 -1.32 -7.24
N ILE A 141 2.26 -1.47 -8.18
CA ILE A 141 2.80 -0.37 -8.98
C ILE A 141 2.65 -0.76 -10.45
N GLY A 142 1.92 0.05 -11.23
CA GLY A 142 1.71 -0.20 -12.66
C GLY A 142 3.00 -0.10 -13.46
N TRP A 143 3.72 1.01 -13.28
CA TRP A 143 5.03 1.26 -13.86
C TRP A 143 6.10 1.46 -12.77
N GLN A 144 6.90 0.43 -12.56
CA GLN A 144 7.88 0.39 -11.47
C GLN A 144 9.27 0.80 -11.97
N HIS A 145 9.77 1.94 -11.49
CA HIS A 145 11.14 2.34 -11.72
C HIS A 145 12.03 1.74 -10.63
N LEU A 146 12.73 0.67 -11.00
CA LEU A 146 13.73 0.03 -10.17
C LEU A 146 15.10 0.62 -10.50
N GLU A 147 15.73 1.20 -9.48
CA GLU A 147 17.05 1.83 -9.56
C GLU A 147 18.12 0.74 -9.67
N LYS A 148 19.08 0.91 -10.61
CA LYS A 148 20.22 -0.01 -10.72
C LYS A 148 21.06 0.06 -9.43
N GLN A 149 21.48 -1.10 -8.93
CA GLN A 149 22.36 -1.28 -7.77
C GLN A 149 21.81 -0.78 -6.42
N TRP A 150 20.50 -0.78 -6.23
CA TRP A 150 19.92 -0.37 -4.95
C TRP A 150 19.97 -1.50 -3.91
N LEU A 151 20.85 -1.36 -2.93
CA LEU A 151 20.84 -2.12 -1.68
C LEU A 151 20.23 -1.26 -0.57
N TRP A 152 19.31 -1.85 0.20
CA TRP A 152 18.78 -1.17 1.39
C TRP A 152 19.82 -1.21 2.53
N ASP A 153 20.48 -0.07 2.75
CA ASP A 153 21.45 0.22 3.81
C ASP A 153 20.87 1.12 4.91
N ASN A 154 19.61 1.55 4.76
CA ASN A 154 18.97 2.50 5.65
C ASN A 154 18.50 1.83 6.97
N PRO A 155 18.63 2.51 8.13
CA PRO A 155 18.21 1.98 9.42
C PRO A 155 16.70 1.86 9.59
N LEU A 156 15.88 2.53 8.76
CA LEU A 156 14.43 2.48 8.85
C LEU A 156 13.91 1.06 8.57
N LYS A 157 13.03 0.57 9.44
CA LYS A 157 12.38 -0.74 9.37
C LYS A 157 10.88 -0.62 9.65
N PHE A 158 10.10 -1.51 9.06
CA PHE A 158 8.74 -1.79 9.49
C PHE A 158 8.79 -2.68 10.73
N HIS A 159 8.57 -2.10 11.90
CA HIS A 159 8.64 -2.84 13.17
C HIS A 159 7.40 -3.72 13.42
N HIS A 160 6.28 -3.44 12.76
CA HIS A 160 5.01 -4.12 12.98
C HIS A 160 4.50 -4.91 11.78
N LEU A 161 5.17 -4.81 10.62
CA LEU A 161 4.72 -5.47 9.39
C LEU A 161 4.96 -6.97 9.48
N ARG A 162 3.87 -7.74 9.44
CA ARG A 162 3.85 -9.20 9.47
C ARG A 162 3.48 -9.82 8.13
N HIS A 163 2.74 -9.09 7.29
CA HIS A 163 2.30 -9.58 5.99
C HIS A 163 2.58 -8.55 4.90
N LEU A 164 3.28 -8.98 3.85
CA LEU A 164 3.60 -8.17 2.69
C LEU A 164 3.09 -8.84 1.42
N GLN A 165 2.31 -8.10 0.63
CA GLN A 165 1.86 -8.52 -0.69
C GLN A 165 2.39 -7.55 -1.75
N LEU A 166 3.09 -8.07 -2.75
CA LEU A 166 3.68 -7.30 -3.83
C LEU A 166 3.11 -7.75 -5.17
N PHE A 167 2.47 -6.82 -5.89
CA PHE A 167 1.98 -7.05 -7.24
C PHE A 167 2.95 -6.44 -8.24
N MET A 168 3.67 -7.32 -8.94
CA MET A 168 4.73 -6.95 -9.86
C MET A 168 4.25 -7.05 -11.29
N PHE A 169 4.23 -5.91 -11.98
CA PHE A 169 4.00 -5.91 -13.43
C PHE A 169 5.33 -6.05 -14.17
N SER A 170 5.45 -7.13 -14.92
CA SER A 170 6.66 -7.49 -15.63
C SER A 170 6.71 -6.80 -16.99
N HIS A 171 7.50 -5.72 -17.07
CA HIS A 171 7.90 -5.06 -18.32
C HIS A 171 9.23 -5.65 -18.82
N PHE A 172 9.41 -5.77 -20.14
CA PHE A 172 10.64 -6.31 -20.74
C PHE A 172 11.91 -5.58 -20.29
N GLU A 173 11.81 -4.30 -19.94
CA GLU A 173 12.95 -3.46 -19.51
C GLU A 173 13.37 -3.67 -18.05
N HIS A 174 12.63 -4.46 -17.26
CA HIS A 174 12.80 -4.58 -15.81
C HIS A 174 12.90 -6.03 -15.31
N VAL A 175 13.10 -6.99 -16.23
CA VAL A 175 13.20 -8.42 -15.93
C VAL A 175 14.39 -8.73 -15.01
N ASP A 176 15.48 -8.00 -15.19
CA ASP A 176 16.70 -8.03 -14.39
C ASP A 176 16.52 -7.41 -13.00
N LYS A 177 15.38 -6.79 -12.70
CA LYS A 177 15.24 -5.95 -11.52
C LYS A 177 14.39 -6.56 -10.41
N ILE A 178 13.80 -7.75 -10.64
CA ILE A 178 13.00 -8.47 -9.64
C ILE A 178 13.78 -8.69 -8.33
N LEU A 179 15.08 -8.94 -8.43
CA LEU A 179 15.92 -9.24 -7.28
C LEU A 179 16.06 -8.05 -6.30
N TYR A 180 15.78 -6.81 -6.73
CA TYR A 180 15.72 -5.64 -5.84
C TYR A 180 14.58 -5.69 -4.82
N LEU A 181 13.65 -6.63 -4.92
CA LEU A 181 12.69 -6.92 -3.85
C LEU A 181 13.36 -7.34 -2.54
N ILE A 182 14.59 -7.89 -2.60
CA ILE A 182 15.41 -8.17 -1.41
C ILE A 182 15.61 -6.90 -0.58
N SER A 183 15.76 -5.74 -1.22
CA SER A 183 15.89 -4.45 -0.54
C SER A 183 14.63 -4.06 0.23
N PHE A 184 13.43 -4.42 -0.27
CA PHE A 184 12.20 -4.26 0.51
C PHE A 184 12.18 -5.20 1.72
N LEU A 185 12.49 -6.48 1.52
CA LEU A 185 12.47 -7.48 2.59
C LEU A 185 13.47 -7.15 3.71
N ARG A 186 14.58 -6.51 3.39
CA ARG A 186 15.53 -5.99 4.39
C ARG A 186 14.92 -4.94 5.32
N ALA A 187 13.84 -4.27 4.91
CA ALA A 187 13.11 -3.33 5.74
C ALA A 187 12.04 -4.00 6.61
N THR A 188 11.85 -5.33 6.53
CA THR A 188 10.73 -6.04 7.19
C THR A 188 11.26 -7.14 8.14
N PRO A 189 11.89 -6.78 9.28
CA PRO A 189 12.55 -7.74 10.17
C PRO A 189 11.63 -8.76 10.83
N PHE A 190 10.33 -8.46 10.96
CA PHE A 190 9.31 -9.32 11.61
C PHE A 190 8.28 -9.88 10.63
N ILE A 191 8.63 -9.95 9.34
CA ILE A 191 7.75 -10.49 8.32
C ILE A 191 7.46 -11.97 8.61
N GLU A 192 6.18 -12.36 8.57
CA GLU A 192 5.69 -13.72 8.80
C GLU A 192 5.15 -14.34 7.52
N LYS A 193 4.54 -13.53 6.65
CA LYS A 193 3.97 -13.95 5.36
C LYS A 193 4.40 -13.02 4.23
N LEU A 194 4.86 -13.62 3.13
CA LEU A 194 5.26 -12.92 1.91
C LEU A 194 4.48 -13.44 0.71
N GLU A 195 3.75 -12.55 0.03
CA GLU A 195 3.11 -12.86 -1.24
C GLU A 195 3.70 -12.00 -2.37
N VAL A 196 4.08 -12.63 -3.48
CA VAL A 196 4.59 -11.96 -4.68
C VAL A 196 3.82 -12.44 -5.91
N HIS A 197 3.07 -11.52 -6.51
CA HIS A 197 2.19 -11.82 -7.63
C HIS A 197 2.75 -11.19 -8.91
N TYR A 198 3.28 -12.03 -9.79
CA TYR A 198 3.78 -11.60 -11.09
C TYR A 198 2.65 -11.53 -12.12
N THR A 199 2.59 -10.43 -12.85
CA THR A 199 1.64 -10.20 -13.96
C THR A 199 2.38 -9.63 -15.17
N GLY A 200 1.75 -9.63 -16.35
CA GLY A 200 2.36 -9.09 -17.58
C GLY A 200 2.94 -10.15 -18.53
N PHE A 201 3.83 -9.71 -19.41
CA PHE A 201 4.30 -10.46 -20.59
C PHE A 201 5.00 -11.78 -20.26
N ALA A 202 5.04 -12.68 -21.23
CA ALA A 202 5.63 -14.01 -21.09
C ALA A 202 7.17 -13.92 -21.12
N LEU A 203 7.77 -13.74 -19.94
CA LEU A 203 9.23 -13.68 -19.75
C LEU A 203 9.89 -15.06 -19.66
N TRP A 204 9.47 -16.01 -20.50
CA TRP A 204 10.04 -17.35 -20.45
C TRP A 204 11.56 -17.30 -20.67
N LEU A 205 12.31 -17.94 -19.78
CA LEU A 205 13.73 -18.27 -19.98
C LEU A 205 14.67 -17.05 -20.13
N ALA A 206 14.28 -15.86 -19.65
CA ALA A 206 15.22 -14.75 -19.56
C ALA A 206 16.31 -15.06 -18.52
N ASP A 207 17.52 -15.39 -18.99
CA ASP A 207 18.72 -15.62 -18.18
C ASP A 207 19.51 -14.31 -17.90
N VAL A 208 18.81 -13.18 -17.93
CA VAL A 208 19.41 -11.85 -17.79
C VAL A 208 19.09 -11.28 -16.41
N GLY A 209 20.13 -10.80 -15.71
CA GLY A 209 19.96 -10.09 -14.45
C GLY A 209 21.02 -10.40 -13.38
N PRO A 210 20.97 -9.66 -12.25
CA PRO A 210 21.85 -9.84 -11.12
C PRO A 210 21.63 -11.20 -10.47
N ARG A 211 22.64 -11.68 -9.74
CA ARG A 211 22.54 -12.92 -8.98
C ARG A 211 22.36 -12.62 -7.51
N ARG A 212 21.78 -13.56 -6.75
CA ARG A 212 21.56 -13.34 -5.31
C ARG A 212 22.86 -13.09 -4.52
N GLN A 213 24.00 -13.57 -5.02
CA GLN A 213 25.30 -13.31 -4.40
C GLN A 213 25.63 -11.81 -4.31
N ASP A 214 25.12 -10.99 -5.24
CA ASP A 214 25.38 -9.55 -5.29
C ASP A 214 24.71 -8.78 -4.13
N PHE A 215 23.72 -9.41 -3.47
CA PHE A 215 22.98 -8.76 -2.40
C PHE A 215 23.57 -9.07 -1.03
N GLY A 216 24.29 -10.17 -0.86
CA GLY A 216 24.80 -10.61 0.44
C GLY A 216 23.71 -11.22 1.35
N GLN A 217 24.13 -11.74 2.50
CA GLN A 217 23.25 -12.50 3.40
C GLN A 217 22.32 -11.60 4.23
N CYS A 218 21.09 -12.04 4.49
CA CYS A 218 20.14 -11.35 5.36
C CYS A 218 19.14 -12.38 5.89
N LYS A 219 18.92 -12.48 7.20
CA LYS A 219 18.02 -13.50 7.77
C LYS A 219 16.58 -13.00 7.91
N TYR A 220 15.62 -13.81 7.47
CA TYR A 220 14.18 -13.59 7.64
C TYR A 220 13.64 -14.53 8.72
N LEU A 221 13.98 -14.24 9.98
CA LEU A 221 13.83 -15.18 11.10
C LEU A 221 12.38 -15.59 11.41
N TYR A 222 11.41 -14.78 11.02
CA TYR A 222 10.00 -14.98 11.33
C TYR A 222 9.16 -15.40 10.12
N LEU A 223 9.76 -15.44 8.92
CA LEU A 223 9.02 -15.74 7.69
C LEU A 223 8.66 -17.22 7.65
N LYS A 224 7.36 -17.52 7.68
CA LYS A 224 6.78 -18.88 7.70
C LYS A 224 6.13 -19.26 6.39
N ASP A 225 5.49 -18.31 5.73
CA ASP A 225 4.69 -18.56 4.53
C ASP A 225 5.18 -17.70 3.37
N MET A 226 5.48 -18.35 2.24
CA MET A 226 5.77 -17.68 0.98
C MET A 226 4.80 -18.14 -0.10
N TRP A 227 4.18 -17.19 -0.79
CA TRP A 227 3.31 -17.46 -1.93
C TRP A 227 3.72 -16.67 -3.15
N ILE A 228 3.98 -17.37 -4.24
CA ILE A 228 4.27 -16.78 -5.54
C ILE A 228 3.20 -17.21 -6.56
N THR A 229 2.65 -16.26 -7.30
CA THR A 229 1.76 -16.53 -8.44
C THR A 229 2.29 -15.87 -9.71
N GLY A 230 1.89 -16.37 -10.88
CA GLY A 230 2.40 -15.90 -12.17
C GLY A 230 3.88 -16.21 -12.38
N PHE A 231 4.40 -17.23 -11.68
CA PHE A 231 5.79 -17.64 -11.76
C PHE A 231 6.08 -18.25 -13.15
N LYS A 232 7.10 -17.73 -13.83
CA LYS A 232 7.51 -18.15 -15.18
C LYS A 232 8.95 -18.66 -15.22
N ALA A 233 9.55 -18.90 -14.04
CA ALA A 233 10.93 -19.35 -13.88
C ALA A 233 11.97 -18.46 -14.59
N ALA A 234 11.68 -17.18 -14.78
CA ALA A 234 12.70 -16.21 -15.20
C ALA A 234 13.79 -16.16 -14.12
N ARG A 235 15.06 -15.94 -14.52
CA ARG A 235 16.21 -16.02 -13.59
C ARG A 235 16.02 -15.14 -12.35
N GLY A 236 15.55 -13.90 -12.52
CA GLY A 236 15.30 -12.99 -11.38
C GLY A 236 14.25 -13.52 -10.39
N GLN A 237 13.22 -14.23 -10.87
CA GLN A 237 12.21 -14.86 -10.00
C GLN A 237 12.80 -16.06 -9.26
N LEU A 238 13.60 -16.88 -9.95
CA LEU A 238 14.26 -18.05 -9.36
C LEU A 238 15.29 -17.64 -8.32
N GLU A 239 16.16 -16.68 -8.63
CA GLU A 239 17.17 -16.13 -7.71
C GLU A 239 16.51 -15.48 -6.48
N PHE A 240 15.38 -14.79 -6.66
CA PHE A 240 14.61 -14.24 -5.54
C PHE A 240 14.03 -15.34 -4.64
N LEU A 241 13.41 -16.36 -5.24
CA LEU A 241 12.88 -17.51 -4.50
C LEU A 241 13.99 -18.21 -3.72
N LEU A 242 15.10 -18.56 -4.38
CA LEU A 242 16.26 -19.21 -3.73
C LEU A 242 16.83 -18.35 -2.61
N HIS A 243 16.97 -17.03 -2.82
CA HIS A 243 17.44 -16.12 -1.79
C HIS A 243 16.55 -16.18 -0.55
N VAL A 244 15.23 -16.11 -0.70
CA VAL A 244 14.32 -16.15 0.46
C VAL A 244 14.42 -17.50 1.18
N VAL A 245 14.40 -18.61 0.44
CA VAL A 245 14.47 -19.97 1.00
C VAL A 245 15.77 -20.21 1.77
N GLU A 246 16.92 -19.81 1.20
CA GLU A 246 18.23 -19.97 1.85
C GLU A 246 18.38 -19.12 3.12
N ASN A 247 17.54 -18.11 3.31
CA ASN A 247 17.68 -17.10 4.37
C ASN A 247 16.52 -17.06 5.38
N ALA A 248 15.48 -17.88 5.20
CA ALA A 248 14.30 -17.93 6.06
C ALA A 248 14.25 -19.28 6.82
N PRO A 249 14.92 -19.40 7.99
CA PRO A 249 15.01 -20.68 8.71
C PRO A 249 13.69 -21.17 9.31
N ALA A 250 12.70 -20.27 9.48
CA ALA A 250 11.37 -20.59 10.01
C ALA A 250 10.34 -20.86 8.89
N LEU A 251 10.77 -20.97 7.63
CA LEU A 251 9.87 -21.13 6.50
C LEU A 251 9.23 -22.53 6.53
N GLU A 252 7.90 -22.56 6.66
CA GLU A 252 7.09 -23.77 6.82
C GLU A 252 6.41 -24.15 5.49
N ALA A 253 5.99 -23.16 4.70
CA ALA A 253 5.27 -23.40 3.44
C ALA A 253 5.73 -22.48 2.31
N ILE A 254 5.83 -23.07 1.11
CA ILE A 254 6.08 -22.37 -0.14
C ILE A 254 5.05 -22.83 -1.16
N THR A 255 4.26 -21.89 -1.68
CA THR A 255 3.36 -22.14 -2.79
C THR A 255 3.84 -21.38 -4.02
N VAL A 256 4.02 -22.08 -5.13
CA VAL A 256 4.38 -21.49 -6.42
C VAL A 256 3.35 -21.89 -7.47
N ASP A 257 2.70 -20.90 -8.06
CA ASP A 257 1.71 -21.09 -9.12
C ASP A 257 2.12 -20.32 -10.38
N THR A 258 1.93 -20.94 -11.54
CA THR A 258 2.12 -20.32 -12.86
C THR A 258 0.94 -19.44 -13.25
N LYS A 259 -0.25 -19.66 -12.65
CA LYS A 259 -1.44 -18.85 -12.88
C LYS A 259 -1.24 -17.44 -12.34
N GLN A 260 -1.65 -16.45 -13.13
CA GLN A 260 -1.68 -15.07 -12.69
C GLN A 260 -2.94 -14.85 -11.85
N ARG A 261 -2.81 -14.12 -10.74
CA ARG A 261 -3.96 -13.62 -9.99
C ARG A 261 -4.41 -12.28 -10.54
N HIS A 262 -5.70 -12.15 -10.82
CA HIS A 262 -6.32 -10.85 -11.09
C HIS A 262 -6.65 -10.16 -9.77
N CYS A 263 -6.43 -8.84 -9.71
CA CYS A 263 -6.52 -8.04 -8.48
C CYS A 263 -7.94 -7.88 -7.92
N THR A 264 -8.99 -8.34 -8.61
CA THR A 264 -10.39 -8.21 -8.15
C THR A 264 -10.69 -9.06 -6.92
N ASP A 265 -9.83 -10.02 -6.59
CA ASP A 265 -10.05 -10.98 -5.50
C ASP A 265 -9.74 -10.40 -4.10
N PHE A 266 -9.28 -9.15 -3.99
CA PHE A 266 -8.83 -8.52 -2.74
C PHE A 266 -9.71 -7.37 -2.25
N SER A 267 -10.91 -7.19 -2.81
CA SER A 267 -11.91 -6.40 -2.09
C SER A 267 -12.45 -7.29 -0.97
N PRO A 268 -12.22 -7.01 0.33
CA PRO A 268 -13.20 -7.43 1.29
C PRO A 268 -14.50 -6.76 0.82
N TYR A 269 -15.41 -7.54 0.26
CA TYR A 269 -16.81 -7.16 0.23
C TYR A 269 -17.21 -7.03 1.69
N ILE A 270 -16.95 -5.87 2.29
CA ILE A 270 -17.68 -5.45 3.46
C ILE A 270 -19.03 -5.08 2.89
N ASP A 271 -19.93 -6.05 2.92
CA ASP A 271 -21.32 -5.83 2.61
C ASP A 271 -21.83 -4.68 3.49
N ARG A 272 -22.88 -3.99 3.06
CA ARG A 272 -23.40 -2.76 3.74
C ARG A 272 -23.82 -2.94 5.21
N GLN A 273 -23.60 -4.12 5.79
CA GLN A 273 -23.87 -4.52 7.16
C GLN A 273 -22.62 -4.78 8.03
N GLY A 274 -21.39 -4.56 7.54
CA GLY A 274 -20.21 -4.51 8.42
C GLY A 274 -19.67 -5.86 8.91
N ASN A 275 -20.03 -6.98 8.28
CA ASN A 275 -19.44 -8.28 8.64
C ASN A 275 -18.25 -8.62 7.73
N SER A 276 -17.09 -8.81 8.36
CA SER A 276 -15.89 -9.38 7.74
C SER A 276 -16.05 -10.91 7.66
N SER A 277 -16.31 -11.44 6.48
CA SER A 277 -16.20 -12.89 6.24
C SER A 277 -14.76 -13.22 5.90
N ILE A 278 -14.01 -13.74 6.87
CA ILE A 278 -12.77 -14.48 6.60
C ILE A 278 -13.17 -15.95 6.53
N VAL A 279 -13.01 -16.54 5.35
CA VAL A 279 -12.72 -17.98 5.20
C VAL A 279 -11.42 -18.06 4.41
#